data_AF-A0A2K3L4N1-F1
#
_entry.id   AF-A0A2K3L4N1-F1
#
_cell.length_a   1.000
_cell.length_b   1.000
_cell.length_c   1.000
_cell.angle_alpha   90.00
_cell.angle_beta   90.00
_cell.angle_gamma   90.00
#
_symmetry.space_group_name_H-M   'P 1'
#
loop_
_entity.id
_entity.type
_entity.pdbx_description
1 polymer ?
#
loop_
_entity_poly.entity_id
_entity_poly.type
_entity_poly.pdbx_seq_one_letter_code
_entity_poly.pdbx_strand_id
1 'polypeptide(L)'
;MATPSKRNKKNKTTKQYGIEELKTLGNELLSSTSKINNLPILLTVVSPSSPPHHILESLLSLHAFFLTELPQLPSSTATASASDHGDGDQSKFIYLTWLRSKFDEFLKSLIDVLVSDKSDETLKEVVLDTLMEFVKVANGGTFHSSLYNRILRSIIHSTGPAEFLIDLLTSKYFKYIDVRYFTFISLEKLARNLEGKDVSDDKTASADGTDESQFCSNIESVIHNMYYTISHVPPPEKSDDTSDFEMWSVSGDCLQIYIS
;
A
#
# COMPACT_ATOMS: atom_id res chain seq x y z
N MET A 1 -8.73 -55.39 -5.63
CA MET A 1 -9.37 -54.13 -5.21
C MET A 1 -8.33 -53.30 -4.48
N ALA A 2 -7.75 -52.31 -5.14
CA ALA A 2 -6.83 -51.35 -4.53
C ALA A 2 -7.56 -50.03 -4.36
N THR A 3 -7.64 -49.55 -3.12
CA THR A 3 -8.21 -48.25 -2.75
C THR A 3 -7.29 -47.12 -3.18
N PRO A 4 -7.81 -45.99 -3.71
CA PRO A 4 -6.97 -44.87 -4.10
C PRO A 4 -6.55 -44.05 -2.87
N SER A 5 -5.23 -43.85 -2.76
CA SER A 5 -4.58 -43.02 -1.75
C SER A 5 -4.99 -41.55 -1.91
N LYS A 6 -5.60 -40.98 -0.85
CA LYS A 6 -5.89 -39.55 -0.73
C LYS A 6 -4.58 -38.76 -0.73
N ARG A 7 -4.30 -38.02 -1.80
CA ARG A 7 -3.23 -37.01 -1.83
C ARG A 7 -3.58 -35.88 -0.86
N ASN A 8 -2.90 -35.85 0.28
CA ASN A 8 -2.88 -34.70 1.18
C ASN A 8 -2.26 -33.50 0.44
N LYS A 9 -3.08 -32.50 0.11
CA LYS A 9 -2.60 -31.16 -0.30
C LYS A 9 -1.94 -30.52 0.93
N LYS A 10 -0.63 -30.70 1.08
CA LYS A 10 0.17 -29.92 2.03
C LYS A 10 0.22 -28.49 1.52
N ASN A 11 -0.11 -27.52 2.38
CA ASN A 11 0.05 -26.10 2.11
C ASN A 11 1.54 -25.84 1.86
N LYS A 12 1.92 -25.59 0.60
CA LYS A 12 3.28 -25.17 0.23
C LYS A 12 3.54 -23.81 0.89
N THR A 13 4.66 -23.68 1.60
CA THR A 13 5.10 -22.37 2.13
C THR A 13 5.63 -21.51 0.98
N THR A 14 5.62 -20.19 1.17
CA THR A 14 6.04 -19.15 0.20
C THR A 14 7.40 -19.41 -0.47
N LYS A 15 8.28 -20.19 0.17
CA LYS A 15 9.60 -20.60 -0.34
C LYS A 15 9.59 -21.71 -1.41
N GLN A 16 8.43 -22.20 -1.84
CA GLN A 16 8.34 -23.39 -2.72
C GLN A 16 7.74 -23.13 -4.11
N TYR A 17 7.38 -21.89 -4.43
CA TYR A 17 6.88 -21.55 -5.76
C TYR A 17 8.04 -21.03 -6.62
N GLY A 18 8.22 -21.59 -7.81
CA GLY A 18 9.15 -21.03 -8.80
C GLY A 18 8.54 -19.82 -9.52
N ILE A 19 9.36 -18.98 -10.16
CA ILE A 19 8.90 -17.80 -10.92
C ILE A 19 7.87 -18.21 -11.99
N GLU A 20 8.13 -19.25 -12.76
CA GLU A 20 7.20 -19.76 -13.79
C GLU A 20 5.86 -20.25 -13.20
N GLU A 21 5.90 -20.83 -11.99
CA GLU A 21 4.68 -21.22 -11.29
C GLU A 21 3.86 -19.98 -10.89
N LEU A 22 4.52 -18.92 -10.39
CA LEU A 22 3.86 -17.65 -10.04
C LEU A 22 3.26 -16.96 -11.26
N LYS A 23 4.00 -16.91 -12.37
CA LYS A 23 3.52 -16.38 -13.66
C LYS A 23 2.28 -17.14 -14.13
N THR A 24 2.29 -18.46 -14.00
CA THR A 24 1.12 -19.30 -14.34
C THR A 24 -0.07 -18.99 -13.44
N LEU A 25 0.14 -18.90 -12.12
CA LEU A 25 -0.94 -18.57 -11.17
C LEU A 25 -1.54 -17.18 -11.45
N GLY A 26 -0.71 -16.21 -11.80
CA GLY A 26 -1.10 -14.86 -12.18
C GLY A 26 -1.94 -14.83 -13.46
N ASN A 27 -1.47 -15.49 -14.53
CA ASN A 27 -2.21 -15.61 -15.78
C ASN A 27 -3.55 -16.33 -15.60
N GLU A 28 -3.58 -17.38 -14.76
CA GLU A 28 -4.84 -18.05 -14.40
C GLU A 28 -5.80 -17.12 -13.64
N LEU A 29 -5.29 -16.29 -12.73
CA LEU A 29 -6.10 -15.32 -11.99
C LEU A 29 -6.73 -14.27 -12.92
N LEU A 30 -5.93 -13.73 -13.86
CA LEU A 30 -6.37 -12.70 -14.81
C LEU A 30 -7.33 -13.24 -15.88
N SER A 31 -7.22 -14.52 -16.24
CA SER A 31 -8.04 -15.12 -17.30
C SER A 31 -9.40 -15.62 -16.84
N SER A 32 -9.59 -15.93 -15.55
CA SER A 32 -10.88 -16.46 -15.07
C SER A 32 -11.18 -16.16 -13.60
N THR A 33 -12.37 -15.62 -13.35
CA THR A 33 -12.94 -15.44 -12.00
C THR A 33 -13.09 -16.77 -11.24
N SER A 34 -13.15 -17.92 -11.93
CA SER A 34 -13.19 -19.25 -11.32
C SER A 34 -11.87 -19.65 -10.62
N LYS A 35 -10.78 -18.94 -10.92
CA LYS A 35 -9.43 -19.15 -10.37
C LYS A 35 -9.09 -18.17 -9.25
N ILE A 36 -10.09 -17.54 -8.65
CA ILE A 36 -9.91 -16.59 -7.54
C ILE A 36 -9.14 -17.18 -6.34
N ASN A 37 -9.10 -18.50 -6.18
CA ASN A 37 -8.30 -19.17 -5.15
C ASN A 37 -6.78 -18.99 -5.33
N ASN A 38 -6.32 -18.51 -6.48
CA ASN A 38 -4.92 -18.16 -6.72
C ASN A 38 -4.53 -16.82 -6.07
N LEU A 39 -5.51 -15.93 -5.85
CA LEU A 39 -5.29 -14.59 -5.26
C LEU A 39 -4.61 -14.65 -3.88
N PRO A 40 -5.13 -15.42 -2.89
CA PRO A 40 -4.45 -15.54 -1.59
C PRO A 40 -3.02 -16.07 -1.68
N ILE A 41 -2.73 -16.95 -2.64
CA ILE A 41 -1.39 -17.52 -2.82
C ILE A 41 -0.42 -16.42 -3.24
N LEU A 42 -0.77 -15.66 -4.28
CA LEU A 42 0.02 -14.54 -4.77
C LEU A 42 0.20 -13.45 -3.69
N LEU A 43 -0.83 -13.18 -2.88
CA LEU A 43 -0.72 -12.23 -1.76
C LEU A 43 0.33 -12.64 -0.73
N THR A 44 0.43 -13.94 -0.41
CA THR A 44 1.43 -14.40 0.56
C THR A 44 2.87 -14.19 0.08
N VAL A 45 3.08 -14.11 -1.23
CA VAL A 45 4.39 -13.88 -1.84
C VAL A 45 4.82 -12.42 -1.71
N VAL A 46 3.88 -11.48 -1.72
CA VAL A 46 4.17 -10.05 -1.50
C VAL A 46 4.46 -9.83 -0.02
N SER A 47 5.72 -10.02 0.36
CA SER A 47 6.21 -9.91 1.74
C SER A 47 7.67 -9.52 1.73
N PRO A 48 8.16 -8.73 2.69
CA PRO A 48 9.59 -8.38 2.79
C PRO A 48 10.53 -9.57 2.98
N SER A 49 10.00 -10.75 3.29
CA SER A 49 10.80 -11.98 3.47
C SER A 49 10.91 -12.82 2.19
N SER A 50 10.17 -12.46 1.14
CA SER A 50 10.23 -13.14 -0.16
C SER A 50 11.36 -12.59 -1.02
N PRO A 51 11.90 -13.38 -1.97
CA PRO A 51 12.89 -12.86 -2.92
C PRO A 51 12.29 -11.76 -3.82
N PRO A 52 13.03 -10.67 -4.15
CA PRO A 52 12.50 -9.54 -4.92
C PRO A 52 11.81 -9.93 -6.23
N HIS A 53 12.38 -10.87 -6.99
CA HIS A 53 11.80 -11.34 -8.25
C HIS A 53 10.47 -12.09 -8.07
N HIS A 54 10.26 -12.78 -6.94
CA HIS A 54 8.96 -13.41 -6.64
C HIS A 54 7.91 -12.36 -6.28
N ILE A 55 8.32 -11.32 -5.54
CA ILE A 55 7.47 -10.18 -5.19
C ILE A 55 7.03 -9.47 -6.47
N LEU A 56 7.97 -9.15 -7.37
CA LEU A 56 7.69 -8.48 -8.64
C LEU A 56 6.69 -9.29 -9.48
N GLU A 57 6.94 -10.57 -9.73
CA GLU A 57 6.04 -11.41 -10.54
C GLU A 57 4.61 -11.45 -9.96
N SER A 58 4.50 -11.59 -8.64
CA SER A 58 3.20 -11.61 -7.97
C SER A 58 2.53 -10.23 -8.00
N LEU A 59 3.31 -9.16 -7.78
CA LEU A 59 2.84 -7.78 -7.81
C LEU A 59 2.25 -7.44 -9.17
N LEU A 60 2.91 -7.79 -10.28
CA LEU A 60 2.40 -7.51 -11.63
C LEU A 60 0.99 -8.08 -11.85
N SER A 61 0.81 -9.34 -11.46
CA SER A 61 -0.46 -10.06 -11.63
C SER A 61 -1.55 -9.48 -10.72
N LEU A 62 -1.22 -9.22 -9.45
CA LEU A 62 -2.14 -8.65 -8.47
C LEU A 62 -2.54 -7.22 -8.83
N HIS A 63 -1.58 -6.44 -9.32
CA HIS A 63 -1.80 -5.07 -9.78
C HIS A 63 -2.81 -5.03 -10.93
N ALA A 64 -2.55 -5.77 -12.02
CA ALA A 64 -3.45 -5.86 -13.16
C ALA A 64 -4.85 -6.36 -12.78
N PHE A 65 -4.90 -7.36 -11.90
CA PHE A 65 -6.15 -7.91 -11.39
C PHE A 65 -6.96 -6.85 -10.62
N PHE A 66 -6.36 -6.21 -9.62
CA PHE A 66 -7.08 -5.24 -8.80
C PHE A 66 -7.45 -3.97 -9.58
N LEU A 67 -6.62 -3.49 -10.51
CA LEU A 67 -7.02 -2.38 -11.39
C LEU A 67 -8.32 -2.67 -12.14
N THR A 68 -8.51 -3.92 -12.59
CA THR A 68 -9.72 -4.36 -13.30
C THR A 68 -10.93 -4.45 -12.37
N GLU A 69 -10.72 -4.91 -11.13
CA GLU A 69 -11.81 -5.14 -10.17
C GLU A 69 -12.20 -3.91 -9.35
N LEU A 70 -11.31 -2.91 -9.24
CA LEU A 70 -11.51 -1.68 -8.45
C LEU A 70 -12.87 -1.00 -8.65
N PRO A 71 -13.38 -0.81 -9.89
CA PRO A 71 -14.67 -0.16 -10.12
C PRO A 71 -15.87 -0.90 -9.51
N GLN A 72 -15.70 -2.20 -9.23
CA GLN A 72 -16.75 -3.05 -8.67
C GLN A 72 -16.65 -3.20 -7.15
N LEU A 73 -15.54 -2.79 -6.53
CA LEU A 73 -15.36 -2.95 -5.10
C LEU A 73 -16.25 -1.98 -4.31
N PRO A 74 -16.91 -2.44 -3.23
CA PRO A 74 -17.66 -1.56 -2.37
C PRO A 74 -16.73 -0.52 -1.75
N SER A 75 -17.22 0.71 -1.57
CA SER A 75 -16.53 1.70 -0.77
C SER A 75 -16.29 1.18 0.65
N SER A 76 -15.18 1.55 1.27
CA SER A 76 -14.88 1.16 2.67
C SER A 76 -15.95 1.60 3.68
N THR A 77 -16.84 2.52 3.30
CA THR A 77 -17.96 3.04 4.11
C THR A 77 -19.32 2.46 3.70
N ALA A 78 -19.38 1.58 2.70
CA ALA A 78 -20.64 1.01 2.23
C ALA A 78 -21.22 0.07 3.30
N THR A 79 -22.19 0.57 4.05
CA THR A 79 -23.06 -0.27 4.88
C THR A 79 -24.09 -0.94 3.98
N ALA A 80 -24.28 -2.24 4.14
CA ALA A 80 -25.34 -2.97 3.47
C ALA A 80 -26.67 -2.32 3.86
N SER A 81 -27.25 -1.57 2.92
CA SER A 81 -28.64 -1.13 3.07
C SER A 81 -29.47 -2.40 3.02
N ALA A 82 -29.97 -2.84 4.16
CA ALA A 82 -30.83 -4.01 4.26
C ALA A 82 -32.19 -3.70 3.63
N SER A 83 -32.26 -3.71 2.31
CA SER A 83 -33.50 -3.61 1.55
C SER A 83 -33.55 -4.77 0.56
N ASP A 84 -34.29 -5.81 0.94
CA ASP A 84 -35.05 -6.71 0.04
C ASP A 84 -34.39 -7.18 -1.27
N HIS A 85 -33.09 -7.49 -1.23
CA HIS A 85 -32.39 -8.05 -2.39
C HIS A 85 -32.36 -9.58 -2.31
N GLY A 86 -32.76 -10.23 -3.40
CA GLY A 86 -32.76 -11.70 -3.51
C GLY A 86 -31.39 -12.33 -3.27
N ASP A 87 -31.38 -13.62 -2.94
CA ASP A 87 -30.23 -14.45 -2.54
C ASP A 87 -28.95 -14.27 -3.41
N GLY A 88 -29.12 -13.97 -4.71
CA GLY A 88 -28.02 -13.71 -5.64
C GLY A 88 -27.25 -12.41 -5.40
N ASP A 89 -27.91 -11.35 -4.92
CA ASP A 89 -27.27 -10.05 -4.70
C ASP A 89 -26.47 -10.04 -3.38
N GLN A 90 -26.98 -10.74 -2.37
CA GLN A 90 -26.28 -10.94 -1.10
C GLN A 90 -24.97 -11.72 -1.31
N SER A 91 -25.00 -12.78 -2.13
CA SER A 91 -23.81 -13.58 -2.46
C SER A 91 -22.74 -12.74 -3.17
N LYS A 92 -23.14 -11.88 -4.10
CA LYS A 92 -22.24 -10.95 -4.80
C LYS A 92 -21.65 -9.92 -3.83
N PHE A 93 -22.46 -9.36 -2.93
CA PHE A 93 -22.00 -8.41 -1.92
C PHE A 93 -20.96 -9.04 -0.98
N ILE A 94 -21.20 -10.28 -0.51
CA ILE A 94 -20.24 -11.02 0.33
C ILE A 94 -18.92 -11.22 -0.42
N TYR A 95 -18.98 -11.63 -1.68
CA TYR A 95 -17.80 -11.80 -2.53
C TYR A 95 -17.00 -10.50 -2.68
N LEU A 96 -17.65 -9.40 -3.03
CA LEU A 96 -16.99 -8.12 -3.25
C LEU A 96 -16.42 -7.53 -1.94
N THR A 97 -17.09 -7.76 -0.81
CA THR A 97 -16.58 -7.40 0.53
C THR A 97 -15.31 -8.18 0.86
N TRP A 98 -15.31 -9.49 0.60
CA TRP A 98 -14.11 -10.31 0.76
C TRP A 98 -12.98 -9.85 -0.18
N LEU A 99 -13.31 -9.52 -1.43
CA LEU A 99 -12.32 -9.05 -2.41
C LEU A 99 -11.72 -7.71 -1.99
N ARG A 100 -12.53 -6.81 -1.43
CA ARG A 100 -12.04 -5.56 -0.83
C ARG A 100 -11.09 -5.81 0.34
N SER A 101 -11.41 -6.77 1.21
CA SER A 101 -10.50 -7.17 2.29
C SER A 101 -9.16 -7.69 1.75
N LYS A 102 -9.16 -8.40 0.62
CA LYS A 102 -7.93 -8.86 -0.05
C LYS A 102 -7.14 -7.74 -0.69
N PHE A 103 -7.81 -6.72 -1.22
CA PHE A 103 -7.16 -5.50 -1.68
C PHE A 103 -6.50 -4.74 -0.53
N ASP A 104 -7.18 -4.59 0.61
CA ASP A 104 -6.63 -3.92 1.79
C ASP A 104 -5.42 -4.68 2.37
N GLU A 105 -5.45 -6.02 2.33
CA GLU A 105 -4.32 -6.91 2.66
C GLU A 105 -3.15 -6.67 1.70
N PHE A 106 -3.41 -6.59 0.40
CA PHE A 106 -2.39 -6.30 -0.62
C PHE A 106 -1.71 -4.95 -0.38
N LEU A 107 -2.48 -3.89 -0.18
CA LEU A 107 -1.94 -2.55 0.10
C LEU A 107 -1.09 -2.53 1.36
N LYS A 108 -1.49 -3.27 2.40
CA LYS A 108 -0.68 -3.41 3.61
C LYS A 108 0.65 -4.11 3.31
N SER A 109 0.61 -5.24 2.61
CA SER A 109 1.81 -5.98 2.22
C SER A 109 2.77 -5.13 1.37
N LEU A 110 2.25 -4.33 0.43
CA LEU A 110 3.08 -3.40 -0.36
C LEU A 110 3.75 -2.34 0.52
N ILE A 111 3.00 -1.74 1.46
CA ILE A 111 3.57 -0.78 2.41
C ILE A 111 4.66 -1.43 3.27
N ASP A 112 4.45 -2.66 3.74
CA ASP A 112 5.45 -3.40 4.52
C ASP A 112 6.73 -3.66 3.69
N VAL A 113 6.60 -3.99 2.40
CA VAL A 113 7.73 -4.14 1.46
C VAL A 113 8.44 -2.81 1.22
N LEU A 114 7.69 -1.72 1.03
CA LEU A 114 8.21 -0.37 0.75
C LEU A 114 9.16 0.10 1.85
N VAL A 115 8.79 -0.08 3.12
CA VAL A 115 9.54 0.45 4.27
C VAL A 115 10.51 -0.56 4.87
N SER A 116 10.64 -1.76 4.28
CA SER A 116 11.56 -2.77 4.79
C SER A 116 13.01 -2.51 4.39
N ASP A 117 13.93 -2.72 5.34
CA ASP A 117 15.37 -2.69 5.09
C ASP A 117 15.87 -3.86 4.24
N LYS A 118 15.05 -4.89 4.03
CA LYS A 118 15.39 -6.07 3.20
C LYS A 118 15.14 -5.85 1.71
N SER A 119 14.33 -4.85 1.37
CA SER A 119 13.99 -4.52 0.00
C SER A 119 15.04 -3.58 -0.58
N ASP A 120 15.56 -3.90 -1.76
CA ASP A 120 16.43 -3.00 -2.50
C ASP A 120 15.67 -1.78 -3.05
N GLU A 121 16.42 -0.75 -3.42
CA GLU A 121 15.90 0.54 -3.91
C GLU A 121 15.02 0.37 -5.17
N THR A 122 15.39 -0.53 -6.09
CA THR A 122 14.63 -0.76 -7.32
C THR A 122 13.26 -1.38 -7.02
N LEU A 123 13.20 -2.35 -6.12
CA LEU A 123 11.93 -2.92 -5.66
C LEU A 123 11.07 -1.85 -4.96
N LYS A 124 11.68 -1.04 -4.09
CA LYS A 124 10.97 0.05 -3.39
C LYS A 124 10.38 1.07 -4.35
N GLU A 125 11.11 1.41 -5.42
CA GLU A 125 10.62 2.32 -6.46
C GLU A 125 9.38 1.77 -7.16
N VAL A 126 9.43 0.52 -7.63
CA VAL A 126 8.28 -0.13 -8.31
C VAL A 126 7.08 -0.24 -7.36
N VAL A 127 7.31 -0.55 -6.09
CA VAL A 127 6.26 -0.64 -5.08
C VAL A 127 5.65 0.73 -4.79
N LEU A 128 6.46 1.79 -4.67
CA LEU A 128 5.96 3.15 -4.49
C LEU A 128 5.10 3.57 -5.68
N ASP A 129 5.59 3.32 -6.89
CA ASP A 129 4.87 3.64 -8.12
C ASP A 129 3.49 2.94 -8.16
N THR A 130 3.48 1.64 -7.87
CA THR A 130 2.24 0.84 -7.75
C THR A 130 1.28 1.42 -6.71
N LEU A 131 1.78 1.81 -5.54
CA LEU A 131 0.98 2.41 -4.48
C LEU A 131 0.42 3.78 -4.89
N MET A 132 1.21 4.61 -5.58
CA MET A 132 0.79 5.92 -6.05
C MET A 132 -0.25 5.83 -7.17
N GLU A 133 -0.20 4.80 -8.00
CA GLU A 133 -1.27 4.50 -8.96
C GLU A 133 -2.58 4.14 -8.24
N PHE A 134 -2.53 3.31 -7.20
CA PHE A 134 -3.72 3.06 -6.37
C PHE A 134 -4.22 4.32 -5.64
N VAL A 135 -3.31 5.21 -5.22
CA VAL A 135 -3.71 6.53 -4.68
C VAL A 135 -4.53 7.33 -5.71
N LYS A 136 -4.22 7.19 -6.99
CA LYS A 136 -4.94 7.86 -8.08
C LYS A 136 -6.27 7.18 -8.43
N VAL A 137 -6.28 5.85 -8.58
CA VAL A 137 -7.45 5.17 -9.17
C VAL A 137 -8.43 4.59 -8.15
N ALA A 138 -7.98 4.25 -6.93
CA ALA A 138 -8.77 3.41 -6.01
C ALA A 138 -9.92 4.15 -5.30
N ASN A 139 -10.03 5.48 -5.45
CA ASN A 139 -11.13 6.28 -4.89
C ASN A 139 -11.98 6.91 -6.00
N GLY A 140 -12.40 6.11 -6.99
CA GLY A 140 -13.24 6.55 -8.10
C GLY A 140 -12.58 7.60 -8.99
N GLY A 141 -11.26 7.49 -9.19
CA GLY A 141 -10.47 8.47 -9.95
C GLY A 141 -10.18 9.79 -9.21
N THR A 142 -10.54 9.88 -7.93
CA THR A 142 -10.11 11.00 -7.07
C THR A 142 -8.94 10.57 -6.19
N PHE A 143 -8.19 11.53 -5.68
CA PHE A 143 -7.04 11.26 -4.80
C PHE A 143 -7.46 10.51 -3.53
N HIS A 144 -6.95 9.29 -3.36
CA HIS A 144 -7.23 8.43 -2.20
C HIS A 144 -6.41 8.85 -0.97
N SER A 145 -6.76 9.99 -0.39
CA SER A 145 -6.02 10.64 0.71
C SER A 145 -5.72 9.74 1.92
N SER A 146 -6.63 8.82 2.27
CA SER A 146 -6.40 7.90 3.38
C SER A 146 -5.33 6.83 3.10
N LEU A 147 -5.17 6.41 1.85
CA LEU A 147 -4.12 5.50 1.42
C LEU A 147 -2.79 6.23 1.40
N TYR A 148 -2.76 7.42 0.80
CA TYR A 148 -1.57 8.27 0.79
C TYR A 148 -1.06 8.59 2.22
N ASN A 149 -1.97 8.96 3.12
CA ASN A 149 -1.64 9.18 4.53
C ASN A 149 -1.05 7.94 5.21
N ARG A 150 -1.54 6.73 4.89
CA ARG A 150 -0.96 5.47 5.39
C ARG A 150 0.45 5.26 4.87
N ILE A 151 0.69 5.50 3.58
CA ILE A 151 2.01 5.38 2.94
C ILE A 151 2.99 6.34 3.61
N LEU A 152 2.66 7.64 3.65
CA LEU A 152 3.52 8.67 4.20
C LEU A 152 3.83 8.42 5.68
N ARG A 153 2.81 8.04 6.46
CA ARG A 153 2.99 7.66 7.87
C ARG A 153 3.99 6.52 8.02
N SER A 154 3.89 5.48 7.20
CA SER A 154 4.82 4.34 7.27
C SER A 154 6.24 4.74 6.89
N ILE A 155 6.43 5.63 5.90
CA ILE A 155 7.75 6.15 5.52
C ILE A 155 8.37 6.94 6.69
N ILE A 156 7.61 7.86 7.28
CA ILE A 156 8.08 8.72 8.37
C ILE A 156 8.46 7.92 9.62
N HIS A 157 7.69 6.89 9.96
CA HIS A 157 7.99 6.01 11.09
C HIS A 157 8.96 4.87 10.75
N SER A 158 9.48 4.81 9.51
CA SER A 158 10.44 3.77 9.15
C SER A 158 11.76 3.98 9.89
N THR A 159 12.35 2.89 10.35
CA THR A 159 13.70 2.90 10.97
C THR A 159 14.82 2.84 9.94
N GLY A 160 14.46 2.59 8.66
CA GLY A 160 15.38 2.54 7.53
C GLY A 160 15.69 3.93 6.95
N PRO A 161 16.40 3.98 5.80
CA PRO A 161 16.73 5.24 5.13
C PRO A 161 15.46 5.84 4.48
N ALA A 162 14.68 6.58 5.27
CA ALA A 162 13.48 7.28 4.79
C ALA A 162 13.79 8.30 3.69
N GLU A 163 15.01 8.87 3.71
CA GLU A 163 15.51 9.85 2.74
C GLU A 163 15.34 9.38 1.29
N PHE A 164 15.73 8.15 0.97
CA PHE A 164 15.56 7.59 -0.38
C PHE A 164 14.10 7.64 -0.87
N LEU A 165 13.14 7.27 -0.01
CA LEU A 165 11.72 7.27 -0.37
C LEU A 165 11.16 8.70 -0.48
N ILE A 166 11.66 9.62 0.35
CA ILE A 166 11.28 11.03 0.30
C ILE A 166 11.86 11.69 -0.97
N ASP A 167 13.09 11.35 -1.35
CA ASP A 167 13.71 11.82 -2.60
C ASP A 167 12.96 11.29 -3.83
N LEU A 168 12.49 10.05 -3.76
CA LEU A 168 11.65 9.48 -4.83
C LEU A 168 10.29 10.17 -4.92
N LEU A 169 9.64 10.46 -3.79
CA LEU A 169 8.43 11.28 -3.75
C LEU A 169 8.67 12.68 -4.33
N THR A 170 9.81 13.29 -3.98
CA THR A 170 10.19 14.63 -4.41
C THR A 170 10.40 14.69 -5.92
N SER A 171 11.19 13.76 -6.45
CA SER A 171 11.54 13.73 -7.87
C SER A 171 10.37 13.36 -8.78
N LYS A 172 9.50 12.43 -8.36
CA LYS A 172 8.40 11.92 -9.21
C LYS A 172 7.05 12.58 -8.97
N TYR A 173 6.70 12.84 -7.72
CA TYR A 173 5.31 13.09 -7.32
C TYR A 173 5.07 14.47 -6.73
N PHE A 174 6.06 15.10 -6.10
CA PHE A 174 5.91 16.47 -5.60
C PHE A 174 5.84 17.52 -6.70
N LYS A 175 5.89 17.17 -8.00
CA LYS A 175 5.45 18.11 -9.04
C LYS A 175 3.93 18.36 -9.02
N TYR A 176 3.13 17.42 -8.49
CA TYR A 176 1.67 17.52 -8.48
C TYR A 176 1.12 18.24 -7.24
N ILE A 177 0.17 19.15 -7.43
CA ILE A 177 -0.32 20.03 -6.35
C ILE A 177 -1.17 19.29 -5.31
N ASP A 178 -1.98 18.33 -5.74
CA ASP A 178 -2.80 17.50 -4.86
C ASP A 178 -1.92 16.59 -3.99
N VAL A 179 -0.84 16.03 -4.54
CA VAL A 179 0.16 15.29 -3.75
C VAL A 179 0.75 16.19 -2.66
N ARG A 180 1.28 17.38 -3.00
CA ARG A 180 1.85 18.33 -2.01
C ARG A 180 0.83 18.69 -0.92
N TYR A 181 -0.39 19.01 -1.32
CA TYR A 181 -1.47 19.36 -0.40
C TYR A 181 -1.72 18.22 0.61
N PHE A 182 -1.89 16.99 0.13
CA PHE A 182 -2.13 15.84 1.00
C PHE A 182 -0.90 15.42 1.81
N THR A 183 0.33 15.75 1.36
CA THR A 183 1.55 15.63 2.18
C THR A 183 1.44 16.50 3.43
N PHE A 184 1.15 17.80 3.26
CA PHE A 184 1.02 18.71 4.41
C PHE A 184 -0.12 18.30 5.35
N ILE A 185 -1.29 17.94 4.82
CA ILE A 185 -2.41 17.48 5.65
C ILE A 185 -2.05 16.22 6.44
N SER A 186 -1.29 15.29 5.83
CA SER A 186 -0.87 14.06 6.51
C SER A 186 0.18 14.33 7.58
N LEU A 187 1.16 15.22 7.31
CA LEU A 187 2.15 15.66 8.29
C LEU A 187 1.53 16.41 9.47
N GLU A 188 0.56 17.28 9.21
CA GLU A 188 -0.19 18.00 10.27
C GLU A 188 -0.93 17.01 11.19
N LYS A 189 -1.57 15.98 10.62
CA LYS A 189 -2.19 14.90 11.39
C LYS A 189 -1.17 14.13 12.22
N LEU A 190 0.03 13.88 11.69
CA LEU A 190 1.09 13.19 12.42
C LEU A 190 1.61 14.04 13.59
N ALA A 191 1.87 15.33 13.36
CA ALA A 191 2.32 16.26 14.40
C ALA A 191 1.34 16.31 15.58
N ARG A 192 0.03 16.42 15.32
CA ARG A 192 -1.00 16.44 16.36
C ARG A 192 -1.06 15.14 17.19
N ASN A 193 -0.77 13.99 16.58
CA ASN A 193 -0.76 12.71 17.28
C ASN A 193 0.49 12.52 18.16
N LEU A 194 1.60 13.21 17.85
CA LEU A 194 2.80 13.22 18.70
C LEU A 194 2.54 14.05 19.97
N GLU A 195 1.95 15.24 19.82
CA GLU A 195 1.65 16.16 20.94
C GLU A 195 0.63 15.59 21.94
N GLY A 196 -0.36 14.81 21.48
CA GLY A 196 -1.38 14.21 22.35
C GLY A 196 -0.88 13.06 23.25
N LYS A 197 0.34 12.56 23.03
CA LYS A 197 0.88 11.42 23.79
C LYS A 197 1.61 11.83 25.07
N ASP A 198 2.01 13.09 25.18
CA ASP A 198 2.76 13.65 26.32
C ASP A 198 1.89 14.14 27.49
N VAL A 199 0.55 14.09 27.37
CA VAL A 199 -0.38 14.64 28.40
C VAL A 199 -1.06 13.56 29.25
N SER A 200 -0.82 12.27 28.98
CA SER A 200 -1.41 11.17 29.75
C SER A 200 -0.40 10.57 30.73
N ASP A 201 0.13 11.37 31.64
CA ASP A 201 1.02 10.89 32.69
C ASP A 201 0.33 10.98 34.07
N ASP A 202 -0.58 10.03 34.32
CA ASP A 202 -1.03 9.73 35.68
C ASP A 202 -0.14 8.60 36.24
N LYS A 203 1.01 9.03 36.76
CA LYS A 203 1.69 8.51 37.95
C LYS A 203 1.67 6.98 38.15
N THR A 204 2.67 6.30 37.62
CA THR A 204 3.34 5.22 38.37
C THR A 204 4.81 5.12 37.99
N ALA A 205 5.69 5.37 38.96
CA ALA A 205 7.10 5.08 38.89
C ALA A 205 7.33 3.59 38.64
N SER A 206 8.01 3.23 37.56
CA SER A 206 8.60 1.90 37.39
C SER A 206 9.85 1.99 36.53
N ALA A 207 10.92 1.39 37.04
CA ALA A 207 12.26 1.42 36.49
C ALA A 207 12.38 0.56 35.22
N ASP A 208 12.70 1.19 34.08
CA ASP A 208 13.53 0.58 33.03
C ASP A 208 14.12 1.68 32.14
N GLY A 209 15.43 1.93 32.25
CA GLY A 209 16.13 2.96 31.45
C GLY A 209 16.27 2.59 29.97
N THR A 210 15.81 1.41 29.57
CA THR A 210 15.90 0.91 28.19
C THR A 210 14.76 1.44 27.33
N ASP A 211 13.53 1.50 27.86
CA ASP A 211 12.32 1.79 27.08
C ASP A 211 12.20 3.28 26.70
N GLU A 212 12.61 4.19 27.60
CA GLU A 212 12.59 5.63 27.30
C GLU A 212 13.63 6.03 26.24
N SER A 213 14.82 5.41 26.25
CA SER A 213 15.87 5.72 25.27
C SER A 213 15.47 5.29 23.84
N GLN A 214 14.75 4.18 23.72
CA GLN A 214 14.24 3.68 22.45
C GLN A 214 13.04 4.52 21.96
N PHE A 215 12.20 4.98 22.89
CA PHE A 215 11.10 5.88 22.59
C PHE A 215 11.58 7.26 22.10
N CYS A 216 12.56 7.86 22.79
CA CYS A 216 13.17 9.14 22.41
C CYS A 216 13.86 9.07 21.04
N SER A 217 14.66 8.03 20.78
CA SER A 217 15.33 7.86 19.48
C SER A 217 14.34 7.62 18.32
N ASN A 218 13.22 6.94 18.58
CA ASN A 218 12.15 6.78 17.61
C ASN A 218 11.45 8.13 17.31
N ILE A 219 11.20 8.95 18.34
CA ILE A 219 10.63 10.30 18.16
C ILE A 219 11.59 11.21 17.39
N GLU A 220 12.88 11.20 17.72
CA GLU A 220 13.89 11.98 16.99
C GLU A 220 13.95 11.59 15.52
N SER A 221 13.92 10.29 15.21
CA SER A 221 13.87 9.78 13.83
C SER A 221 12.61 10.28 13.10
N VAL A 222 11.45 10.22 13.76
CA VAL A 222 10.19 10.72 13.20
C VAL A 222 10.26 12.23 12.93
N ILE A 223 10.76 13.02 13.88
CA ILE A 223 10.93 14.48 13.73
C ILE A 223 11.89 14.77 12.57
N HIS A 224 13.02 14.07 12.50
CA HIS A 224 13.98 14.20 11.41
C HIS A 224 13.32 13.92 10.06
N ASN A 225 12.62 12.78 9.92
CA ASN A 225 11.96 12.38 8.68
C ASN A 225 10.84 13.36 8.28
N MET A 226 10.08 13.89 9.25
CA MET A 226 9.09 14.93 9.00
C MET A 226 9.75 16.23 8.51
N TYR A 227 10.81 16.68 9.17
CA TYR A 227 11.55 17.88 8.75
C TYR A 227 12.15 17.71 7.35
N TYR A 228 12.78 16.56 7.09
CA TYR A 228 13.34 16.22 5.80
C TYR A 228 12.27 16.19 4.71
N THR A 229 11.09 15.62 4.98
CA THR A 229 9.96 15.66 4.05
C THR A 229 9.55 17.10 3.72
N ILE A 230 9.37 17.94 4.75
CA ILE A 230 8.93 19.34 4.57
C ILE A 230 9.96 20.15 3.77
N SER A 231 11.25 19.95 4.02
CA SER A 231 12.32 20.69 3.32
C SER A 231 12.44 20.31 1.84
N HIS A 232 11.99 19.12 1.44
CA HIS A 232 12.03 18.65 0.06
C HIS A 232 10.73 18.89 -0.73
N VAL A 233 9.64 19.31 -0.07
CA VAL A 233 8.45 19.78 -0.80
C VAL A 233 8.80 21.10 -1.49
N PRO A 234 8.72 21.19 -2.84
CA PRO A 234 9.06 22.42 -3.55
C PRO A 234 8.14 23.56 -3.11
N PRO A 235 8.67 24.79 -2.94
CA PRO A 235 7.83 25.93 -2.63
C PRO A 235 6.76 26.11 -3.71
N PRO A 236 5.59 26.68 -3.36
CA PRO A 236 4.67 27.13 -4.39
C PRO A 236 5.43 28.15 -5.25
N GLU A 237 5.66 27.81 -6.50
CA GLU A 237 6.31 28.72 -7.45
C GLU A 237 5.47 30.01 -7.47
N LYS A 238 6.14 31.16 -7.35
CA LYS A 238 5.54 32.45 -7.68
C LYS A 238 5.47 32.53 -9.21
N SER A 239 4.63 31.72 -9.85
CA SER A 239 4.47 31.80 -11.30
C SER A 239 3.44 32.87 -11.64
N ASP A 240 3.77 33.66 -12.66
CA ASP A 240 2.82 34.48 -13.42
C ASP A 240 1.53 33.69 -13.68
N ASP A 241 0.38 34.36 -13.56
CA ASP A 241 -1.03 33.92 -13.53
C ASP A 241 -1.53 32.91 -14.62
N THR A 242 -0.72 31.99 -15.14
CA THR A 242 -1.04 31.19 -16.33
C THR A 242 -0.56 29.73 -16.34
N SER A 243 0.18 29.24 -15.33
CA SER A 243 0.49 27.79 -15.25
C SER A 243 -0.54 27.06 -14.38
N ASP A 244 -1.50 26.39 -15.00
CA ASP A 244 -2.41 25.48 -14.29
C ASP A 244 -1.59 24.41 -13.56
N PHE A 245 -1.71 24.34 -12.23
CA PHE A 245 -1.02 23.33 -11.44
C PHE A 245 -1.54 21.93 -11.79
N GLU A 246 -0.63 21.04 -12.17
CA GLU A 246 -0.99 19.66 -12.52
C GLU A 246 -1.41 18.85 -11.27
N MET A 247 -2.49 18.08 -11.38
CA MET A 247 -2.99 17.19 -10.34
C MET A 247 -2.72 15.73 -10.70
N TRP A 248 -2.12 14.97 -9.78
CA TRP A 248 -1.84 13.55 -9.96
C TRP A 248 -3.13 12.77 -10.23
N SER A 249 -4.18 13.07 -9.47
CA SER A 249 -5.49 12.42 -9.61
C SER A 249 -6.15 12.61 -10.98
N VAL A 250 -5.82 13.70 -11.69
CA VAL A 250 -6.41 14.04 -13.00
C VAL A 250 -5.45 13.75 -14.16
N SER A 251 -4.16 13.54 -13.89
CA SER A 251 -3.14 13.25 -14.91
C SER A 251 -3.51 12.00 -15.75
N GLY A 252 -3.12 11.98 -17.03
CA GLY A 252 -3.31 10.81 -17.92
C GLY A 252 -2.31 9.67 -17.67
N ASP A 253 -1.31 9.90 -16.82
CA ASP A 253 -0.18 8.99 -16.59
C ASP A 253 -0.62 7.74 -15.80
N CYS A 254 -0.95 6.66 -16.48
CA CYS A 254 -1.09 5.33 -15.89
C CYS A 254 0.27 4.63 -15.97
N LEU A 255 0.68 3.85 -14.97
CA LEU A 255 1.91 3.08 -15.11
C LEU A 255 1.62 1.97 -16.12
N GLN A 256 2.21 2.07 -17.32
CA GLN A 256 2.36 0.92 -18.20
C GLN A 256 3.41 0.02 -17.59
N ILE A 257 3.02 -0.79 -16.61
CA ILE A 257 3.87 -1.89 -16.19
C ILE A 257 3.84 -2.91 -17.33
N TYR A 258 4.88 -2.91 -18.15
CA TYR A 258 4.99 -3.80 -19.31
C TYR A 258 4.95 -5.25 -18.83
N ILE A 259 3.83 -5.91 -19.06
CA ILE A 259 3.71 -7.37 -18.96
C ILE A 259 4.43 -7.94 -20.19
N SER A 260 5.61 -8.53 -19.99
CA SER A 260 6.33 -9.30 -21.02
C SER A 260 6.30 -10.80 -20.72
#